data_AF-Q0PA76-F1
#
_entry.id   AF-Q0PA76-F1
#
_cell.length_a   1.000
_cell.length_b   1.000
_cell.length_c   1.000
_cell.angle_alpha   90.00
_cell.angle_beta   90.00
_cell.angle_gamma   90.00
#
_symmetry.space_group_name_H-M   'P 1'
#
loop_
_entity.id
_entity.type
_entity.pdbx_description
1 polymer ?
#
loop_
_entity_poly.entity_id
_entity_poly.type
_entity_poly.pdbx_seq_one_letter_code
_entity_poly.pdbx_strand_id
1 'polypeptide(L)'
;MITQTMQSKESKESKENSKISFANAFLKQNASKLNEIQNANSQTLARSEALNSTNTTNTSNNTNFSISSKTSSPNYDISSEFKNSIYTLKYKQVDISNTSTNTAYGYSVDKDGYMGSDFNKAAGLPEDFKIHKSTLDEIKKAAENDPVVSSTKEYLGVSSYYSNIDIANTIKQYYNLFSNALGQSFSNDKTSFSEADINSMPSGYGVSGTQWMDFNEPSNRMNITGLKDFSNSLISNVYKTPEQAKEADEI
;
A
#
# COMPACT_ATOMS: atom_id res chain seq x y z
N MET A 1 -63.00 2.70 7.61
CA MET A 1 -61.85 1.88 8.07
C MET A 1 -60.54 2.40 7.44
N ILE A 2 -60.24 3.71 7.54
CA ILE A 2 -59.07 4.34 6.88
C ILE A 2 -58.17 5.08 7.90
N THR A 3 -58.48 5.06 9.19
CA THR A 3 -57.75 5.87 10.20
C THR A 3 -56.47 5.21 10.75
N GLN A 4 -56.17 3.95 10.45
CA GLN A 4 -55.01 3.25 11.05
C GLN A 4 -53.70 3.34 10.24
N THR A 5 -53.72 3.75 8.97
CA THR A 5 -52.49 3.74 8.14
C THR A 5 -51.61 4.98 8.33
N MET A 6 -52.17 6.17 8.63
CA MET A 6 -51.35 7.39 8.73
C MET A 6 -50.42 7.43 9.96
N GLN A 7 -50.87 6.97 11.14
CA GLN A 7 -50.02 6.96 12.35
C GLN A 7 -48.78 6.05 12.22
N SER A 8 -48.85 5.00 11.41
CA SER A 8 -47.72 4.10 11.19
C SER A 8 -46.59 4.73 10.37
N LYS A 9 -46.90 5.74 9.54
CA LYS A 9 -45.92 6.40 8.67
C LYS A 9 -45.14 7.48 9.42
N GLU A 10 -45.83 8.33 10.18
CA GLU A 10 -45.18 9.35 11.05
C GLU A 10 -44.33 8.73 12.17
N SER A 11 -44.77 7.61 12.75
CA SER A 11 -44.00 6.91 13.80
C SER A 11 -42.74 6.19 13.26
N LYS A 12 -42.73 5.80 11.98
CA LYS A 12 -41.51 5.27 11.33
C LYS A 12 -40.53 6.39 10.99
N GLU A 13 -41.02 7.47 10.41
CA GLU A 13 -40.18 8.62 9.98
C GLU A 13 -39.53 9.32 11.17
N SER A 14 -40.25 9.48 12.29
CA SER A 14 -39.67 10.00 13.56
C SER A 14 -38.61 9.07 14.17
N LYS A 15 -38.74 7.75 14.04
CA LYS A 15 -37.73 6.78 14.48
C LYS A 15 -36.46 6.79 13.62
N GLU A 16 -36.59 7.00 12.31
CA GLU A 16 -35.41 7.11 11.43
C GLU A 16 -34.63 8.41 11.69
N ASN A 17 -35.34 9.53 11.87
CA ASN A 17 -34.71 10.82 12.20
C ASN A 17 -33.96 10.78 13.54
N SER A 18 -34.47 10.05 14.55
CA SER A 18 -33.78 9.91 15.84
C SER A 18 -32.50 9.06 15.77
N LYS A 19 -32.46 8.01 14.93
CA LYS A 19 -31.25 7.21 14.71
C LYS A 19 -30.14 8.03 14.03
N ILE A 20 -30.50 8.81 13.01
CA ILE A 20 -29.55 9.70 12.31
C ILE A 20 -29.04 10.78 13.27
N SER A 21 -29.93 11.37 14.09
CA SER A 21 -29.53 12.34 15.11
C SER A 21 -28.56 11.75 16.14
N PHE A 22 -28.79 10.52 16.60
CA PHE A 22 -27.88 9.84 17.52
C PHE A 22 -26.51 9.59 16.88
N ALA A 23 -26.47 9.08 15.64
CA ALA A 23 -25.22 8.84 14.93
C ALA A 23 -24.41 10.13 14.76
N ASN A 24 -25.06 11.24 14.37
CA ASN A 24 -24.40 12.53 14.22
C ASN A 24 -23.87 13.09 15.56
N ALA A 25 -24.64 12.96 16.64
CA ALA A 25 -24.21 13.38 17.97
C ALA A 25 -23.01 12.54 18.46
N PHE A 26 -23.04 11.23 18.25
CA PHE A 26 -21.96 10.31 18.60
C PHE A 26 -20.66 10.61 17.82
N LEU A 27 -20.76 10.81 16.50
CA LEU A 27 -19.62 11.19 15.66
C LEU A 27 -19.02 12.53 16.10
N LYS A 28 -19.85 13.53 16.39
CA LYS A 28 -19.40 14.85 16.87
C LYS A 28 -18.69 14.75 18.22
N GLN A 29 -19.22 13.94 19.15
CA GLN A 29 -18.59 13.70 20.44
C GLN A 29 -17.24 12.99 20.31
N ASN A 30 -17.12 12.02 19.39
CA ASN A 30 -15.86 11.31 19.18
C ASN A 30 -14.81 12.22 18.53
N ALA A 31 -15.21 13.07 17.58
CA ALA A 31 -14.32 14.06 16.96
C ALA A 31 -13.79 15.08 17.99
N SER A 32 -14.64 15.58 18.91
CA SER A 32 -14.18 16.49 19.96
C SER A 32 -13.21 15.83 20.93
N LYS A 33 -13.48 14.60 21.36
CA LYS A 33 -12.57 13.80 22.20
C LYS A 33 -11.22 13.56 21.52
N LEU A 34 -11.20 13.32 20.21
CA LEU A 34 -9.97 13.13 19.45
C LEU A 34 -9.13 14.42 19.43
N ASN A 35 -9.75 15.58 19.20
CA ASN A 35 -9.06 16.87 19.24
C ASN A 35 -8.50 17.18 20.65
N GLU A 36 -9.23 16.85 21.71
CA GLU A 36 -8.74 17.00 23.09
C GLU A 36 -7.50 16.14 23.36
N ILE A 37 -7.50 14.88 22.90
CA ILE A 37 -6.35 13.97 23.04
C ILE A 37 -5.15 14.47 22.25
N GLN A 38 -5.35 14.91 21.01
CA GLN A 38 -4.27 15.48 20.18
C GLN A 38 -3.64 16.70 20.86
N ASN A 39 -4.47 17.63 21.36
CA ASN A 39 -4.00 18.80 22.08
C ASN A 39 -3.23 18.45 23.36
N ALA A 40 -3.71 17.47 24.14
CA ALA A 40 -3.03 17.00 25.34
C ALA A 40 -1.67 16.35 25.02
N ASN A 41 -1.59 15.58 23.93
CA ASN A 41 -0.35 14.95 23.48
C ASN A 41 0.66 15.99 22.97
N SER A 42 0.23 17.01 22.23
CA SER A 42 1.10 18.10 21.79
C SER A 42 1.72 18.86 22.97
N GLN A 43 0.95 19.11 24.04
CA GLN A 43 1.49 19.73 25.25
C GLN A 43 2.48 18.81 25.98
N THR A 44 2.24 17.50 25.98
CA THR A 44 3.13 16.53 26.61
C THR A 44 4.46 16.42 25.86
N LEU A 45 4.42 16.41 24.52
CA LEU A 45 5.62 16.39 23.68
C LEU A 45 6.47 17.66 23.89
N ALA A 46 5.85 18.83 23.83
CA ALA A 46 6.53 20.11 24.08
C ALA A 46 7.19 20.17 25.49
N ARG A 47 6.54 19.59 26.51
CA ARG A 47 7.15 19.48 27.86
C ARG A 47 8.32 18.51 27.89
N SER A 48 8.22 17.37 27.20
CA SER A 48 9.32 16.39 27.14
C SER A 48 10.55 16.95 26.42
N GLU A 49 10.34 17.74 25.37
CA GLU A 49 11.42 18.45 24.67
C GLU A 49 12.07 19.51 25.57
N ALA A 50 11.28 20.33 26.28
CA ALA A 50 11.82 21.31 27.23
C ALA A 50 12.59 20.66 28.40
N LEU A 51 12.10 19.52 28.92
CA LEU A 51 12.77 18.76 29.97
C LEU A 51 14.08 18.13 29.45
N ASN A 52 14.11 17.65 28.20
CA ASN A 52 15.31 17.08 27.60
C ASN A 52 16.38 18.16 27.34
N SER A 53 15.98 19.36 26.89
CA SER A 53 16.91 20.48 26.68
C SER A 53 17.53 21.02 27.98
N THR A 54 16.86 20.86 29.13
CA THR A 54 17.40 21.33 30.42
C THR A 54 18.46 20.38 31.00
N ASN A 55 18.55 19.14 30.51
CA ASN A 55 19.43 18.12 31.08
C ASN A 55 20.80 17.99 30.40
N THR A 56 21.10 18.77 29.35
CA THR A 56 22.39 18.65 28.63
C THR A 56 23.56 19.36 29.32
N THR A 57 23.33 20.11 30.40
CA THR A 57 24.42 20.68 31.21
C THR A 57 24.37 20.16 32.64
N ASN A 58 24.71 18.88 32.84
CA ASN A 58 25.24 18.39 34.12
C ASN A 58 26.06 17.12 33.87
N THR A 59 27.30 17.36 33.47
CA THR A 59 28.39 16.39 33.48
C THR A 59 28.65 15.91 34.92
N SER A 60 28.81 14.59 35.08
CA SER A 60 29.46 13.90 36.20
C SER A 60 28.71 13.84 37.55
N ASN A 61 28.01 12.73 37.79
CA ASN A 61 28.46 11.68 38.73
C ASN A 61 27.30 10.78 39.17
N ASN A 62 27.43 9.53 38.78
CA ASN A 62 26.78 8.34 39.35
C ASN A 62 26.63 8.45 40.88
N THR A 63 25.43 8.68 41.38
CA THR A 63 24.91 8.05 42.61
C THR A 63 23.38 8.16 42.60
N ASN A 64 22.71 7.02 42.70
CA ASN A 64 21.29 6.80 43.01
C ASN A 64 20.47 8.04 43.41
N PHE A 65 20.03 8.82 42.42
CA PHE A 65 19.15 9.96 42.65
C PHE A 65 17.70 9.45 42.69
N SER A 66 17.28 9.03 43.88
CA SER A 66 15.85 8.91 44.21
C SER A 66 15.18 10.23 43.88
N ILE A 67 14.31 10.20 42.87
CA ILE A 67 13.48 11.33 42.42
C ILE A 67 12.59 11.74 43.60
N SER A 68 13.10 12.61 44.48
CA SER A 68 12.32 13.30 45.49
C SER A 68 11.88 14.64 44.91
N SER A 69 11.04 14.58 43.89
CA SER A 69 10.34 15.76 43.38
C SER A 69 9.23 16.13 44.38
N LYS A 70 9.60 16.86 45.43
CA LYS A 70 8.67 17.68 46.21
C LYS A 70 8.21 18.86 45.34
N THR A 71 7.40 18.59 44.33
CA THR A 71 6.65 19.65 43.65
C THR A 71 5.29 19.73 44.33
N SER A 72 5.03 20.83 45.03
CA SER A 72 3.75 21.18 45.64
C SER A 72 2.69 21.51 44.57
N SER A 73 2.58 20.67 43.54
CA SER A 73 1.48 20.75 42.58
C SER A 73 0.30 19.98 43.16
N PRO A 74 -0.93 20.52 43.08
CA PRO A 74 -2.11 19.92 43.66
C PRO A 74 -2.20 18.48 43.20
N ASN A 75 -2.21 17.58 44.19
CA ASN A 75 -2.32 16.15 44.02
C ASN A 75 -3.73 15.90 43.47
N TYR A 76 -3.89 16.02 42.15
CA TYR A 76 -5.11 15.57 41.50
C TYR A 76 -5.19 14.09 41.79
N ASP A 77 -6.22 13.70 42.55
CA ASP A 77 -6.59 12.32 42.78
C ASP A 77 -7.01 11.74 41.43
N ILE A 78 -6.02 11.35 40.63
CA ILE A 78 -6.22 10.69 39.36
C ILE A 78 -6.92 9.38 39.73
N SER A 79 -8.22 9.30 39.39
CA SER A 79 -9.06 8.15 39.69
C SER A 79 -8.35 6.86 39.28
N SER A 80 -8.51 5.82 40.07
CA SER A 80 -7.93 4.49 39.80
C SER A 80 -8.29 3.99 38.40
N GLU A 81 -9.46 4.36 37.89
CA GLU A 81 -9.90 4.08 36.52
C GLU A 81 -8.97 4.70 35.46
N PHE A 82 -8.55 5.96 35.64
CA PHE A 82 -7.61 6.61 34.72
C PHE A 82 -6.20 6.00 34.84
N LYS A 83 -5.72 5.69 36.05
CA LYS A 83 -4.43 5.01 36.23
C LYS A 83 -4.41 3.66 35.52
N ASN A 84 -5.46 2.86 35.66
CA ASN A 84 -5.59 1.58 34.96
C ASN A 84 -5.60 1.77 33.44
N SER A 85 -6.24 2.83 32.92
CA SER A 85 -6.19 3.13 31.48
C SER A 85 -4.77 3.40 30.99
N ILE A 86 -3.94 4.14 31.74
CA ILE A 86 -2.53 4.40 31.40
C ILE A 86 -1.69 3.13 31.42
N TYR A 87 -1.89 2.26 32.42
CA TYR A 87 -1.20 0.96 32.45
C TYR A 87 -1.61 0.08 31.26
N THR A 88 -2.90 0.06 30.91
CA THR A 88 -3.39 -0.70 29.75
C THR A 88 -2.81 -0.16 28.44
N LEU A 89 -2.56 1.15 28.33
CA LEU A 89 -1.90 1.75 27.16
C LEU A 89 -0.40 1.43 27.09
N LYS A 90 0.31 1.39 28.23
CA LYS A 90 1.73 0.99 28.24
C LYS A 90 1.94 -0.45 27.78
N TYR A 91 1.02 -1.37 28.09
CA TYR A 91 1.11 -2.75 27.60
C TYR A 91 0.61 -2.93 26.16
N LYS A 92 -0.16 -1.98 25.61
CA LYS A 92 -0.45 -1.97 24.16
C LYS A 92 0.66 -1.34 23.30
N GLN A 93 1.64 -0.69 23.92
CA GLN A 93 2.81 -0.16 23.21
C GLN A 93 3.91 -1.22 23.01
N VAL A 94 3.79 -2.40 23.61
CA VAL A 94 4.70 -3.53 23.40
C VAL A 94 4.17 -4.39 22.24
N ASP A 95 4.38 -3.89 21.01
CA ASP A 95 4.72 -4.69 19.82
C ASP A 95 4.69 -3.87 18.52
N ILE A 96 4.33 -2.58 18.56
CA ILE A 96 4.40 -1.71 17.36
C ILE A 96 5.85 -1.59 16.84
N SER A 97 6.86 -1.71 17.71
CA SER A 97 8.26 -1.71 17.28
C SER A 97 8.71 -3.04 16.65
N ASN A 98 8.05 -4.16 16.96
CA ASN A 98 8.42 -5.48 16.44
C ASN A 98 7.56 -5.92 15.25
N THR A 99 6.38 -5.32 15.06
CA THR A 99 5.79 -5.18 13.73
C THR A 99 6.49 -4.02 13.03
N SER A 100 7.80 -4.14 12.80
CA SER A 100 8.39 -3.44 11.66
C SER A 100 7.58 -3.93 10.48
N THR A 101 6.59 -3.16 10.04
CA THR A 101 5.86 -3.47 8.82
C THR A 101 6.94 -3.40 7.76
N ASN A 102 7.48 -4.55 7.37
CA ASN A 102 8.48 -4.62 6.34
C ASN A 102 7.83 -3.94 5.14
N THR A 103 8.38 -2.81 4.72
CA THR A 103 7.90 -2.11 3.54
C THR A 103 8.92 -2.30 2.44
N ALA A 104 8.42 -2.47 1.22
CA ALA A 104 9.22 -2.46 0.02
C ALA A 104 8.50 -1.60 -1.02
N TYR A 105 9.24 -0.73 -1.69
CA TYR A 105 8.69 0.15 -2.73
C TYR A 105 7.53 1.05 -2.23
N GLY A 106 7.46 1.32 -0.92
CA GLY A 106 6.39 2.11 -0.30
C GLY A 106 5.15 1.32 0.15
N TYR A 107 5.15 -0.01 -0.04
CA TYR A 107 4.01 -0.87 0.26
C TYR A 107 4.36 -1.94 1.30
N SER A 108 3.35 -2.48 1.98
CA SER A 108 3.54 -3.51 3.00
C SER A 108 4.04 -4.84 2.41
N VAL A 109 4.81 -5.58 3.21
CA VAL A 109 5.35 -6.90 2.92
C VAL A 109 5.07 -7.79 4.12
N ASP A 110 4.52 -8.97 3.88
CA ASP A 110 4.24 -9.93 4.93
C ASP A 110 5.52 -10.60 5.46
N LYS A 111 5.36 -11.43 6.50
CA LYS A 111 6.48 -12.15 7.13
C LYS A 111 7.17 -13.16 6.21
N ASP A 112 6.48 -13.60 5.15
CA ASP A 112 6.98 -14.60 4.19
C ASP A 112 7.56 -13.90 2.94
N GLY A 113 7.59 -12.56 2.92
CA GLY A 113 8.18 -11.74 1.87
C GLY A 113 7.25 -11.40 0.70
N TYR A 114 5.95 -11.72 0.79
CA TYR A 114 4.97 -11.34 -0.23
C TYR A 114 4.48 -9.91 -0.04
N MET A 115 4.26 -9.20 -1.15
CA MET A 115 3.67 -7.87 -1.15
C MET A 115 2.24 -7.93 -0.60
N GLY A 116 1.86 -6.95 0.21
CA GLY A 116 0.56 -6.89 0.87
C GLY A 116 -0.59 -6.41 -0.02
N SER A 117 -1.80 -6.41 0.54
CA SER A 117 -3.02 -6.03 -0.20
C SER A 117 -3.05 -4.55 -0.62
N ASP A 118 -2.31 -3.68 0.06
CA ASP A 118 -2.10 -2.29 -0.33
C ASP A 118 -1.35 -2.19 -1.67
N PHE A 119 -0.33 -3.04 -1.87
CA PHE A 119 0.35 -3.19 -3.17
C PHE A 119 -0.62 -3.69 -4.24
N ASN A 120 -1.37 -4.77 -3.98
CA ASN A 120 -2.31 -5.31 -4.96
C ASN A 120 -3.34 -4.26 -5.39
N LYS A 121 -3.87 -3.49 -4.44
CA LYS A 121 -4.81 -2.40 -4.72
C LYS A 121 -4.20 -1.29 -5.58
N ALA A 122 -2.97 -0.86 -5.28
CA ALA A 122 -2.28 0.16 -6.06
C ALA A 122 -1.93 -0.35 -7.47
N ALA A 123 -1.54 -1.62 -7.58
CA ALA A 123 -1.19 -2.29 -8.82
C ALA A 123 -2.41 -2.78 -9.63
N GLY A 124 -3.64 -2.67 -9.11
CA GLY A 124 -4.84 -3.18 -9.78
C GLY A 124 -4.87 -4.70 -9.96
N LEU A 125 -4.20 -5.43 -9.07
CA LEU A 125 -4.12 -6.90 -9.07
C LEU A 125 -5.31 -7.50 -8.28
N PRO A 126 -5.67 -8.76 -8.55
CA PRO A 126 -6.61 -9.51 -7.71
C PRO A 126 -6.19 -9.48 -6.24
N GLU A 127 -7.17 -9.47 -5.32
CA GLU A 127 -6.90 -9.34 -3.88
C GLU A 127 -6.03 -10.48 -3.34
N ASP A 128 -6.22 -11.69 -3.86
CA ASP A 128 -5.49 -12.92 -3.52
C ASP A 128 -4.21 -13.13 -4.32
N PHE A 129 -3.87 -12.21 -5.23
CA PHE A 129 -2.64 -12.30 -6.02
C PHE A 129 -1.42 -12.23 -5.10
N LYS A 130 -0.45 -13.11 -5.33
CA LYS A 130 0.79 -13.17 -4.55
C LYS A 130 1.99 -12.93 -5.43
N ILE A 131 2.74 -11.88 -5.11
CA ILE A 131 4.06 -11.60 -5.68
C ILE A 131 5.06 -11.41 -4.56
N HIS A 132 6.17 -12.13 -4.64
CA HIS A 132 7.23 -12.03 -3.65
C HIS A 132 8.11 -10.81 -3.95
N LYS A 133 8.59 -10.13 -2.90
CA LYS A 133 9.44 -8.94 -3.01
C LYS A 133 10.71 -9.22 -3.85
N SER A 134 11.28 -10.42 -3.75
CA SER A 134 12.46 -10.78 -4.56
C SER A 134 12.17 -10.79 -6.06
N THR A 135 10.94 -11.13 -6.49
CA THR A 135 10.55 -11.05 -7.90
C THR A 135 10.60 -9.61 -8.38
N LEU A 136 10.07 -8.65 -7.60
CA LEU A 136 10.17 -7.23 -7.94
C LEU A 136 11.63 -6.72 -7.95
N ASP A 137 12.45 -7.22 -7.03
CA ASP A 137 13.88 -6.90 -7.00
C ASP A 137 14.60 -7.41 -8.25
N GLU A 138 14.28 -8.62 -8.72
CA GLU A 138 14.84 -9.19 -9.93
C GLU A 138 14.43 -8.41 -11.18
N ILE A 139 13.16 -8.01 -11.28
CA ILE A 139 12.65 -7.14 -12.36
C ILE A 139 13.42 -5.82 -12.36
N LYS A 140 13.56 -5.15 -11.20
CA LYS A 140 14.30 -3.89 -11.10
C LYS A 140 15.77 -4.08 -11.42
N LYS A 141 16.40 -5.16 -10.93
CA LYS A 141 17.81 -5.47 -11.16
C LYS A 141 18.09 -5.74 -12.64
N ALA A 142 17.23 -6.50 -13.32
CA ALA A 142 17.35 -6.75 -14.76
C ALA A 142 17.28 -5.44 -15.53
N ALA A 143 16.29 -4.59 -15.24
CA ALA A 143 16.13 -3.29 -15.87
C ALA A 143 17.31 -2.34 -15.58
N GLU A 144 17.84 -2.33 -14.36
CA GLU A 144 19.01 -1.51 -13.97
C GLU A 144 20.31 -1.97 -14.63
N ASN A 145 20.39 -3.23 -15.07
CA ASN A 145 21.57 -3.81 -15.71
C ASN A 145 21.47 -3.86 -17.23
N ASP A 146 20.39 -3.36 -17.81
CA ASP A 146 20.29 -3.18 -19.26
C ASP A 146 21.48 -2.32 -19.75
N PRO A 147 22.13 -2.67 -20.88
CA PRO A 147 23.31 -1.94 -21.35
C PRO A 147 23.06 -0.45 -21.63
N VAL A 148 21.87 -0.10 -22.12
CA VAL A 148 21.48 1.30 -22.37
C VAL A 148 21.27 2.02 -21.05
N VAL A 149 20.59 1.39 -20.10
CA VAL A 149 20.40 1.95 -18.76
C VAL A 149 21.73 2.12 -18.02
N SER A 150 22.62 1.14 -18.10
CA SER A 150 23.94 1.15 -17.45
C SER A 150 24.84 2.27 -17.97
N SER A 151 24.93 2.41 -19.29
CA SER A 151 25.66 3.53 -19.92
C SER A 151 25.04 4.89 -19.59
N THR A 152 23.71 4.96 -19.52
CA THR A 152 23.00 6.19 -19.12
C THR A 152 23.29 6.56 -17.66
N LYS A 153 23.35 5.58 -16.74
CA LYS A 153 23.73 5.82 -15.34
C LYS A 153 25.14 6.39 -15.22
N GLU A 154 26.09 5.81 -15.93
CA GLU A 154 27.48 6.28 -15.96
C GLU A 154 27.55 7.72 -16.50
N TYR A 155 26.87 8.00 -17.61
CA TYR A 155 26.80 9.34 -18.20
C TYR A 155 26.17 10.37 -17.25
N LEU A 156 25.08 10.01 -16.55
CA LEU A 156 24.40 10.89 -15.60
C LEU A 156 25.09 10.97 -14.23
N GLY A 157 26.06 10.10 -13.94
CA GLY A 157 26.73 10.03 -12.65
C GLY A 157 25.83 9.56 -11.49
N VAL A 158 24.82 8.72 -11.78
CA VAL A 158 23.87 8.21 -10.79
C VAL A 158 24.03 6.70 -10.56
N SER A 159 23.75 6.22 -9.34
CA SER A 159 23.89 4.80 -8.99
C SER A 159 22.70 3.93 -9.41
N SER A 160 21.52 4.53 -9.56
CA SER A 160 20.27 3.86 -9.95
C SER A 160 19.50 4.76 -10.91
N TYR A 161 19.07 4.19 -12.03
CA TYR A 161 18.30 4.91 -13.03
C TYR A 161 16.83 5.02 -12.63
N TYR A 162 16.30 3.93 -12.04
CA TYR A 162 14.91 3.82 -11.62
C TYR A 162 14.75 4.09 -10.12
N SER A 163 15.14 5.29 -9.68
CA SER A 163 15.04 5.72 -8.28
C SER A 163 13.69 6.35 -7.92
N ASN A 164 13.02 6.98 -8.88
CA ASN A 164 11.77 7.75 -8.67
C ASN A 164 10.56 7.11 -9.36
N ILE A 165 10.56 5.79 -9.50
CA ILE A 165 9.45 5.06 -10.11
C ILE A 165 8.51 4.48 -9.06
N ASP A 166 7.22 4.50 -9.36
CA ASP A 166 6.23 3.74 -8.60
C ASP A 166 6.12 2.33 -9.20
N ILE A 167 6.67 1.36 -8.48
CA ILE A 167 6.66 -0.05 -8.91
C ILE A 167 5.22 -0.57 -9.01
N ALA A 168 4.31 -0.19 -8.13
CA ALA A 168 2.92 -0.66 -8.23
C ALA A 168 2.24 -0.09 -9.48
N ASN A 169 2.46 1.19 -9.80
CA ASN A 169 1.97 1.78 -11.05
C ASN A 169 2.58 1.11 -12.28
N THR A 170 3.86 0.71 -12.23
CA THR A 170 4.51 -0.02 -13.32
C THR A 170 3.87 -1.40 -13.51
N ILE A 171 3.70 -2.17 -12.43
CA ILE A 171 3.04 -3.48 -12.47
C ILE A 171 1.58 -3.37 -12.91
N LYS A 172 0.87 -2.30 -12.52
CA LYS A 172 -0.49 -2.01 -12.99
C LYS A 172 -0.56 -1.91 -14.51
N GLN A 173 0.37 -1.18 -15.12
CA GLN A 173 0.39 -1.04 -16.57
C GLN A 173 0.64 -2.39 -17.26
N TYR A 174 1.56 -3.18 -16.72
CA TYR A 174 1.90 -4.50 -17.28
C TYR A 174 0.72 -5.48 -17.15
N TYR A 175 0.08 -5.50 -15.97
CA TYR A 175 -1.09 -6.33 -15.73
C TYR A 175 -2.28 -5.91 -16.59
N ASN A 176 -2.49 -4.62 -16.83
CA ASN A 176 -3.53 -4.12 -17.72
C ASN A 176 -3.31 -4.59 -19.17
N LEU A 177 -2.08 -4.54 -19.69
CA LEU A 177 -1.77 -5.06 -21.03
C LEU A 177 -2.02 -6.57 -21.08
N PHE A 178 -1.51 -7.31 -20.11
CA PHE A 178 -1.68 -8.76 -20.02
C PHE A 178 -3.16 -9.17 -19.94
N SER A 179 -3.94 -8.56 -19.05
CA SER A 179 -5.37 -8.87 -18.88
C SER A 179 -6.18 -8.49 -20.12
N ASN A 180 -5.87 -7.37 -20.77
CA ASN A 180 -6.51 -6.99 -22.04
C ASN A 180 -6.19 -7.96 -23.17
N ALA A 181 -4.97 -8.48 -23.25
CA ALA A 181 -4.59 -9.49 -24.24
C ALA A 181 -5.30 -10.83 -23.96
N LEU A 182 -5.35 -11.26 -22.69
CA LEU A 182 -6.06 -12.48 -22.30
C LEU A 182 -7.57 -12.40 -22.52
N GLY A 183 -8.19 -11.25 -22.31
CA GLY A 183 -9.63 -11.04 -22.55
C GLY A 183 -10.06 -11.23 -24.01
N GLN A 184 -9.11 -11.27 -24.95
CA GLN A 184 -9.39 -11.60 -26.36
C GLN A 184 -9.37 -13.12 -26.63
N SER A 185 -8.82 -13.91 -25.72
CA SER A 185 -8.67 -15.37 -25.84
C SER A 185 -9.54 -16.15 -24.85
N PHE A 186 -9.86 -15.55 -23.70
CA PHE A 186 -10.68 -16.12 -22.64
C PHE A 186 -11.78 -15.15 -22.23
N SER A 187 -12.81 -15.65 -21.54
CA SER A 187 -13.83 -14.80 -20.95
C SER A 187 -13.22 -13.81 -19.95
N ASN A 188 -13.68 -12.55 -20.00
CA ASN A 188 -13.15 -11.45 -19.16
C ASN A 188 -13.34 -11.65 -17.65
N ASP A 189 -14.23 -12.54 -17.24
CA ASP A 189 -14.51 -12.91 -15.84
C ASP A 189 -13.68 -14.11 -15.35
N LYS A 190 -12.86 -14.71 -16.23
CA LYS A 190 -12.04 -15.87 -15.88
C LYS A 190 -10.85 -15.43 -15.02
N THR A 191 -10.82 -15.91 -13.78
CA THR A 191 -9.74 -15.63 -12.81
C THR A 191 -8.86 -16.86 -12.51
N SER A 192 -9.22 -18.03 -13.03
CA SER A 192 -8.46 -19.27 -12.87
C SER A 192 -8.30 -20.00 -14.20
N PHE A 193 -7.11 -20.58 -14.40
CA PHE A 193 -6.69 -21.21 -15.65
C PHE A 193 -6.41 -22.69 -15.39
N SER A 194 -7.10 -23.55 -16.13
CA SER A 194 -6.79 -24.97 -16.21
C SER A 194 -5.56 -25.20 -17.09
N GLU A 195 -4.99 -26.40 -17.04
CA GLU A 195 -3.88 -26.77 -17.93
C GLU A 195 -4.24 -26.61 -19.42
N ALA A 196 -5.49 -26.89 -19.81
CA ALA A 196 -5.98 -26.64 -21.16
C ALA A 196 -6.03 -25.15 -21.51
N ASP A 197 -6.37 -24.30 -20.54
CA ASP A 197 -6.31 -22.84 -20.72
C ASP A 197 -4.86 -22.37 -20.87
N ILE A 198 -3.92 -22.90 -20.08
CA ILE A 198 -2.49 -22.58 -20.21
C ILE A 198 -1.97 -22.97 -21.60
N ASN A 199 -2.31 -24.17 -22.08
CA ASN A 199 -1.92 -24.67 -23.40
C ASN A 199 -2.58 -23.91 -24.57
N SER A 200 -3.61 -23.12 -24.29
CA SER A 200 -4.30 -22.27 -25.28
C SER A 200 -4.04 -20.78 -25.08
N MET A 201 -3.09 -20.41 -24.21
CA MET A 201 -2.67 -19.03 -24.08
C MET A 201 -2.13 -18.50 -25.42
N PRO A 202 -2.35 -17.21 -25.74
CA PRO A 202 -1.63 -16.56 -26.83
C PRO A 202 -0.13 -16.75 -26.68
N SER A 203 0.57 -16.91 -27.80
CA SER A 203 2.03 -16.91 -27.82
C SER A 203 2.61 -15.53 -27.56
N GLY A 204 1.82 -14.47 -27.79
CA GLY A 204 2.25 -13.10 -27.59
C GLY A 204 1.17 -12.07 -27.91
N TYR A 205 1.52 -10.79 -27.76
CA TYR A 205 0.67 -9.69 -28.19
C TYR A 205 1.50 -8.49 -28.67
N GLY A 206 0.94 -7.75 -29.63
CA GLY A 206 1.49 -6.49 -30.10
C GLY A 206 1.05 -5.34 -29.20
N VAL A 207 1.96 -4.39 -28.97
CA VAL A 207 1.67 -3.17 -28.22
C VAL A 207 1.90 -1.97 -29.13
N SER A 208 0.89 -1.13 -29.31
CA SER A 208 0.95 0.02 -30.22
C SER A 208 2.12 0.95 -29.90
N GLY A 209 2.97 1.24 -30.89
CA GLY A 209 4.13 2.12 -30.74
C GLY A 209 5.40 1.43 -30.25
N THR A 210 5.37 0.12 -29.99
CA THR A 210 6.52 -0.69 -29.60
C THR A 210 6.57 -2.00 -30.41
N GLN A 211 7.72 -2.67 -30.46
CA GLN A 211 7.80 -4.06 -30.96
C GLN A 211 6.89 -4.98 -30.12
N TRP A 212 6.51 -6.15 -30.62
CA TRP A 212 5.59 -7.08 -29.95
C TRP A 212 6.25 -7.88 -28.82
N MET A 213 5.45 -8.52 -27.95
CA MET A 213 5.92 -9.41 -26.87
C MET A 213 5.77 -10.88 -27.27
N ASP A 214 6.86 -11.64 -27.31
CA ASP A 214 6.85 -13.11 -27.34
C ASP A 214 7.03 -13.66 -25.92
N PHE A 215 6.04 -14.42 -25.43
CA PHE A 215 6.18 -15.07 -24.13
C PHE A 215 7.18 -16.22 -24.13
N ASN A 216 7.49 -16.78 -25.30
CA ASN A 216 8.35 -17.96 -25.45
C ASN A 216 9.79 -17.63 -25.85
N GLU A 217 10.10 -16.36 -26.16
CA GLU A 217 11.45 -15.95 -26.55
C GLU A 217 12.14 -15.11 -25.45
N PRO A 218 12.96 -15.70 -24.57
CA PRO A 218 13.63 -14.97 -23.49
C PRO A 218 14.48 -13.79 -23.96
N SER A 219 15.01 -13.86 -25.20
CA SER A 219 15.80 -12.81 -25.84
C SER A 219 14.97 -11.65 -26.39
N ASN A 220 13.64 -11.77 -26.46
CA ASN A 220 12.78 -10.71 -26.97
C ASN A 220 13.02 -9.45 -26.11
N ARG A 221 13.32 -8.33 -26.80
CA ARG A 221 13.65 -7.04 -26.19
C ARG A 221 12.56 -6.51 -25.27
N MET A 222 11.33 -7.02 -25.33
CA MET A 222 10.25 -6.67 -24.41
C MET A 222 10.22 -7.52 -23.12
N ASN A 223 10.97 -8.62 -23.03
CA ASN A 223 11.12 -9.39 -21.79
C ASN A 223 11.97 -8.61 -20.78
N ILE A 224 11.29 -7.76 -20.00
CA ILE A 224 11.81 -6.97 -18.86
C ILE A 224 13.25 -6.46 -19.08
N THR A 225 13.53 -5.89 -20.27
CA THR A 225 14.81 -5.18 -20.50
C THR A 225 14.79 -3.79 -19.86
N GLY A 226 13.61 -3.29 -19.47
CA GLY A 226 13.48 -2.02 -18.79
C GLY A 226 12.14 -1.87 -18.07
N LEU A 227 12.06 -0.86 -17.22
CA LEU A 227 10.79 -0.42 -16.61
C LEU A 227 10.18 0.64 -17.52
N LYS A 228 9.48 0.18 -18.56
CA LYS A 228 8.91 1.03 -19.61
C LYS A 228 7.55 1.56 -19.17
N ASP A 229 7.26 2.79 -19.56
CA ASP A 229 5.93 3.38 -19.38
C ASP A 229 5.01 2.97 -20.54
N PHE A 230 4.00 2.17 -20.20
CA PHE A 230 2.93 1.74 -21.10
C PHE A 230 1.57 2.38 -20.75
N SER A 231 1.55 3.47 -19.96
CA SER A 231 0.31 4.14 -19.54
C SER A 231 -0.63 4.53 -20.68
N ASN A 232 -0.08 4.86 -21.86
CA ASN A 232 -0.84 5.22 -23.06
C ASN A 232 -0.80 4.14 -24.16
N SER A 233 -0.35 2.94 -23.83
CA SER A 233 -0.20 1.84 -24.79
C SER A 233 -1.45 0.99 -24.89
N LEU A 234 -1.77 0.53 -26.10
CA LEU A 234 -2.91 -0.34 -26.37
C LEU A 234 -2.42 -1.64 -27.01
N ILE A 235 -3.15 -2.72 -26.76
CA ILE A 235 -2.95 -3.98 -27.47
C ILE A 235 -3.35 -3.76 -28.93
N SER A 236 -2.39 -3.90 -29.85
CA SER A 236 -2.64 -3.78 -31.29
C SER A 236 -3.08 -5.10 -31.91
N ASN A 237 -2.56 -6.22 -31.40
CA ASN A 237 -2.91 -7.56 -31.87
C ASN A 237 -2.63 -8.62 -30.80
N VAL A 238 -3.26 -9.79 -30.91
CA VAL A 238 -2.99 -10.97 -30.07
C VAL A 238 -2.62 -12.13 -30.97
N TYR A 239 -1.41 -12.68 -30.78
CA TYR A 239 -0.86 -13.76 -31.58
C TYR A 239 -1.14 -15.08 -30.91
N LYS A 240 -1.98 -15.92 -31.52
CA LYS A 240 -2.38 -17.20 -30.95
C LYS A 240 -1.29 -18.25 -31.06
N THR A 241 -0.49 -18.19 -32.13
CA THR A 241 0.59 -19.16 -32.38
C THR A 241 1.94 -18.45 -32.52
N PRO A 242 3.07 -19.16 -32.30
CA PRO A 242 4.41 -18.58 -32.47
C PRO A 242 4.67 -18.09 -33.89
N GLU A 243 4.10 -18.75 -34.91
CA GLU A 243 4.26 -18.37 -36.32
C GLU A 243 3.65 -16.98 -36.58
N GLN A 244 2.45 -16.71 -36.07
CA GLN A 244 1.81 -15.40 -36.19
C GLN A 244 2.63 -14.31 -35.51
N ALA A 245 3.26 -14.66 -34.38
CA ALA A 245 4.08 -13.75 -33.61
C ALA A 245 5.38 -13.43 -34.37
N LYS A 246 6.03 -14.44 -34.94
CA LYS A 246 7.24 -14.30 -35.75
C LYS A 246 7.01 -13.52 -37.06
N GLU A 247 5.92 -13.80 -37.78
CA GLU A 247 5.59 -13.06 -39.01
C GLU A 247 5.42 -11.55 -38.76
N ALA A 248 4.97 -11.17 -37.55
CA ALA A 248 4.87 -9.77 -37.16
C ALA A 248 6.22 -9.12 -36.83
N ASP A 249 7.28 -9.89 -36.58
CA ASP A 249 8.64 -9.39 -36.33
C ASP A 249 9.39 -9.07 -37.63
N GLU A 250 9.00 -9.70 -38.73
CA GLU A 250 9.65 -9.57 -40.04
C GLU A 250 9.16 -8.33 -40.84
N ILE A 251 8.20 -7.57 -40.30
CA ILE A 251 7.62 -6.34 -40.90
C ILE A 251 8.25 -5.09 -40.28
#